data_AF-A0A924CIS7-F1
#
_entry.id   AF-A0A924CIS7-F1
#
_cell.length_a   1.000
_cell.length_b   1.000
_cell.length_c   1.000
_cell.angle_alpha   90.00
_cell.angle_beta   90.00
_cell.angle_gamma   90.00
#
_symmetry.space_group_name_H-M   'P 1'
#
loop_
_entity.id
_entity.type
_entity.pdbx_description
1 polymer ?
#
loop_
_entity_poly.entity_id
_entity_poly.type
_entity_poly.pdbx_seq_one_letter_code
_entity_poly.pdbx_strand_id
1 'polypeptide(L)'
;MEWTYAGANVTVPRTADIPPQFRFKNSNGNVVQEILDLMDPWRDGENPVHTVELEGRELMPIVVPLNGRKAWWGIYAGHHANTPQASPFIKVNLSHVELTSMFTIELEGSVRSPRLVRAYPGEYIPPLPWMTSARQIPGGVQLCQKYWRKHALIFRQSAMKASAREPGWFRH
;
A
#
# COMPACT_ATOMS: atom_id res chain seq x y z
N MET A 1 0.42 5.97 -23.56
CA MET A 1 1.23 6.61 -22.51
C MET A 1 1.15 5.70 -21.30
N GLU A 2 1.92 4.62 -21.31
CA GLU A 2 2.03 3.70 -20.17
C GLU A 2 2.94 4.34 -19.11
N TRP A 3 3.03 3.77 -17.92
CA TRP A 3 4.04 4.19 -16.96
C TRP A 3 5.43 3.78 -17.45
N THR A 4 6.42 4.65 -17.21
CA THR A 4 7.80 4.45 -17.67
C THR A 4 8.80 4.77 -16.55
N TYR A 5 9.95 4.11 -16.59
CA TYR A 5 11.08 4.37 -15.71
C TYR A 5 12.37 4.27 -16.53
N ALA A 6 13.22 5.29 -16.51
CA ALA A 6 14.46 5.36 -17.31
C ALA A 6 14.28 4.99 -18.80
N GLY A 7 13.10 5.28 -19.38
CA GLY A 7 12.74 4.95 -20.76
C GLY A 7 12.21 3.52 -21.00
N ALA A 8 12.17 2.65 -19.98
CA ALA A 8 11.56 1.32 -20.04
C ALA A 8 10.11 1.33 -19.51
N ASN A 9 9.21 0.55 -20.12
CA ASN A 9 7.81 0.46 -19.68
C ASN A 9 7.71 -0.27 -18.33
N VAL A 10 7.00 0.33 -17.38
CA VAL A 10 6.76 -0.22 -16.04
C VAL A 10 5.60 -1.20 -16.08
N THR A 11 5.92 -2.47 -15.88
CA THR A 11 4.91 -3.53 -15.85
C THR A 11 4.20 -3.57 -14.50
N VAL A 12 2.90 -3.82 -14.51
CA VAL A 12 2.08 -3.92 -13.28
C VAL A 12 1.53 -5.35 -13.21
N PRO A 13 2.08 -6.24 -12.36
CA PRO A 13 1.57 -7.59 -12.23
C PRO A 13 0.15 -7.57 -11.64
N ARG A 14 -0.65 -8.60 -11.95
CA ARG A 14 -2.01 -8.76 -11.39
C ARG A 14 -2.03 -8.78 -9.86
N THR A 15 -0.92 -9.11 -9.22
CA THR A 15 -0.71 -9.16 -7.76
C THR A 15 -0.45 -7.80 -7.10
N ALA A 16 -0.25 -6.72 -7.87
CA ALA A 16 0.19 -5.43 -7.34
C ALA A 16 -0.86 -4.72 -6.48
N ASP A 17 -0.44 -4.24 -5.30
CA ASP A 17 -1.27 -3.49 -4.37
C ASP A 17 -1.21 -1.98 -4.66
N ILE A 18 -2.14 -1.55 -5.51
CA ILE A 18 -2.31 -0.16 -5.95
C ILE A 18 -3.79 0.20 -5.80
N PRO A 19 -4.17 1.18 -4.95
CA PRO A 19 -5.54 1.62 -4.80
C PRO A 19 -6.07 2.20 -6.13
N PRO A 20 -7.35 1.98 -6.49
CA PRO A 20 -7.86 2.29 -7.83
C PRO A 20 -7.55 3.70 -8.33
N GLN A 21 -7.67 4.73 -7.48
CA GLN A 21 -7.43 6.13 -7.86
C GLN A 21 -5.98 6.41 -8.32
N PHE A 22 -5.00 5.64 -7.85
CA PHE A 22 -3.60 5.74 -8.26
C PHE A 22 -3.22 4.78 -9.39
N ARG A 23 -4.15 3.94 -9.89
CA ARG A 23 -3.90 3.12 -11.09
C ARG A 23 -3.91 4.00 -12.35
N PHE A 24 -3.14 3.59 -13.35
CA PHE A 24 -3.06 4.26 -14.64
C PHE A 24 -4.46 4.53 -15.24
N LYS A 25 -4.61 5.71 -15.87
CA LYS A 25 -5.86 6.34 -16.37
C LYS A 25 -6.88 6.82 -15.32
N ASN A 26 -6.68 6.55 -14.02
CA ASN A 26 -7.53 7.12 -12.97
C ASN A 26 -6.97 8.46 -12.45
N SER A 27 -7.75 9.16 -11.61
CA SER A 27 -7.57 10.58 -11.26
C SER A 27 -6.18 10.97 -10.74
N ASN A 28 -5.47 10.05 -10.09
CA ASN A 28 -4.16 10.28 -9.48
C ASN A 28 -3.08 9.39 -10.12
N GLY A 29 -3.35 8.79 -11.29
CA GLY A 29 -2.40 7.90 -11.98
C GLY A 29 -1.15 8.61 -12.51
N ASN A 30 -1.16 9.95 -12.58
CA ASN A 30 0.02 10.78 -12.85
C ASN A 30 0.99 10.84 -11.65
N VAL A 31 0.49 10.80 -10.41
CA VAL A 31 1.32 10.84 -9.19
C VAL A 31 2.31 9.67 -9.15
N VAL A 32 1.90 8.50 -9.67
CA VAL A 32 2.80 7.34 -9.79
C VAL A 32 3.93 7.61 -10.80
N GLN A 33 3.67 8.31 -11.91
CA GLN A 33 4.71 8.67 -12.88
C GLN A 33 5.65 9.74 -12.30
N GLU A 34 5.09 10.76 -11.66
CA GLU A 34 5.80 11.84 -10.97
C GLU A 34 6.84 11.30 -9.97
N ILE A 35 6.51 10.24 -9.22
CA ILE A 35 7.47 9.58 -8.31
C ILE A 35 8.46 8.67 -9.07
N LEU A 36 8.01 7.95 -10.11
CA LEU A 36 8.90 7.12 -10.96
C LEU A 36 10.00 7.95 -11.65
N ASP A 37 9.70 9.21 -11.99
CA ASP A 37 10.65 10.15 -12.59
C ASP A 37 11.63 10.76 -11.56
N LEU A 38 11.33 10.65 -10.26
CA LEU A 38 12.13 11.20 -9.15
C LEU A 38 13.03 10.17 -8.43
N MET A 39 12.82 8.86 -8.62
CA MET A 39 13.51 7.81 -7.87
C MET A 39 14.67 7.14 -8.64
N ASP A 40 15.63 6.56 -7.91
CA ASP A 40 16.72 5.75 -8.46
C ASP A 40 16.91 4.43 -7.68
N PRO A 41 15.89 3.55 -7.63
CA PRO A 41 15.81 2.40 -6.70
C PRO A 41 16.76 1.24 -7.05
N TRP A 42 17.56 1.38 -8.11
CA TRP A 42 18.60 0.42 -8.49
C TRP A 42 20.02 0.97 -8.33
N ARG A 43 20.15 2.18 -7.78
CA ARG A 43 21.42 2.73 -7.32
C ARG A 43 21.85 2.04 -6.03
N ASP A 44 23.16 1.85 -5.87
CA ASP A 44 23.86 1.48 -4.63
C ASP A 44 23.30 0.30 -3.80
N GLY A 45 22.49 -0.57 -4.43
CA GLY A 45 21.96 -1.79 -3.83
C GLY A 45 20.79 -1.59 -2.85
N GLU A 46 20.06 -0.48 -2.96
CA GLU A 46 19.01 -0.11 -2.01
C GLU A 46 17.75 -1.00 -2.03
N ASN A 47 16.83 -0.74 -1.08
CA ASN A 47 15.59 -1.49 -0.93
C ASN A 47 14.64 -1.27 -2.11
N PRO A 48 13.83 -2.26 -2.51
CA PRO A 48 12.82 -2.08 -3.55
C PRO A 48 11.68 -1.13 -3.15
N VAL A 49 11.62 -0.66 -1.91
CA VAL A 49 10.57 0.21 -1.34
C VAL A 49 11.13 1.61 -1.10
N HIS A 50 10.52 2.62 -1.70
CA HIS A 50 10.84 4.03 -1.45
C HIS A 50 9.59 4.81 -1.05
N THR A 51 9.70 5.61 -0.01
CA THR A 51 8.71 6.63 0.36
C THR A 51 9.27 8.00 0.02
N VAL A 52 8.50 8.79 -0.73
CA VAL A 52 8.86 10.13 -1.20
C VAL A 52 7.84 11.13 -0.65
N GLU A 53 8.31 12.30 -0.19
CA GLU A 53 7.43 13.43 0.13
C GLU A 53 7.07 14.19 -1.14
N LEU A 54 5.78 14.44 -1.35
CA LEU A 54 5.28 15.21 -2.48
C LEU A 54 4.85 16.61 -2.02
N GLU A 55 5.72 17.60 -2.23
CA GLU A 55 5.45 18.99 -1.88
C GLU A 55 4.14 19.49 -2.52
N GLY A 56 3.31 20.17 -1.73
CA GLY A 56 2.02 20.71 -2.19
C GLY A 56 0.95 19.67 -2.52
N ARG A 57 1.16 18.37 -2.25
CA ARG A 57 0.13 17.33 -2.38
C ARG A 57 -0.48 16.99 -1.04
N GLU A 58 -1.81 17.09 -0.94
CA GLU A 58 -2.56 16.50 0.16
C GLU A 58 -3.21 15.18 -0.30
N LEU A 59 -2.71 14.04 0.16
CA LEU A 59 -3.26 12.74 -0.18
C LEU A 59 -4.00 12.13 1.01
N MET A 60 -5.20 11.61 0.75
CA MET A 60 -5.96 10.83 1.72
C MET A 60 -5.25 9.49 1.97
N PRO A 61 -4.74 9.20 3.19
CA PRO A 61 -4.13 7.91 3.50
C PRO A 61 -5.18 6.79 3.38
N ILE A 62 -4.72 5.56 3.17
CA ILE A 62 -5.62 4.40 3.10
C ILE A 62 -5.63 3.56 4.38
N VAL A 63 -4.66 3.78 5.27
CA VAL A 63 -4.58 3.20 6.62
C VAL A 63 -4.57 4.33 7.65
N VAL A 64 -5.29 4.12 8.76
CA VAL A 64 -5.39 5.07 9.88
C VAL A 64 -5.25 4.35 11.23
N PRO A 65 -4.84 5.03 12.32
CA PRO A 65 -4.86 4.47 13.66
C PRO A 65 -6.26 4.03 14.11
N LEU A 66 -6.34 2.88 14.79
CA LEU A 66 -7.57 2.33 15.36
C LEU A 66 -8.09 3.16 16.53
N ASN A 67 -7.21 3.74 17.35
CA ASN A 67 -7.52 4.58 18.51
C ASN A 67 -8.64 4.00 19.40
N GLY A 68 -8.50 2.71 19.75
CA GLY A 68 -9.44 1.96 20.60
C GLY A 68 -10.78 1.58 19.96
N ARG A 69 -11.03 1.99 18.71
CA ARG A 69 -12.28 1.70 17.99
C ARG A 69 -12.30 0.26 17.48
N LYS A 70 -13.49 -0.33 17.40
CA LYS A 70 -13.70 -1.70 16.89
C LYS A 70 -13.54 -1.76 15.36
N ALA A 71 -12.70 -2.67 14.89
CA ALA A 71 -12.58 -2.98 13.47
C ALA A 71 -13.72 -3.87 12.95
N TRP A 72 -14.04 -3.75 11.67
CA TRP A 72 -14.64 -4.85 10.89
C TRP A 72 -13.54 -5.62 10.17
N TRP A 73 -13.82 -6.88 9.83
CA TRP A 73 -12.84 -7.77 9.23
C TRP A 73 -13.27 -8.19 7.84
N GLY A 74 -12.34 -8.13 6.90
CA GLY A 74 -12.60 -8.48 5.51
C GLY A 74 -11.34 -8.68 4.69
N ILE A 75 -11.53 -9.09 3.44
CA ILE A 75 -10.49 -9.19 2.43
C ILE A 75 -10.37 -7.85 1.70
N TYR A 76 -9.18 -7.25 1.67
CA TYR A 76 -8.95 -6.01 0.94
C TYR A 76 -9.07 -6.21 -0.57
N ALA A 77 -9.78 -5.31 -1.24
CA ALA A 77 -10.03 -5.39 -2.67
C ALA A 77 -8.79 -5.11 -3.53
N GLY A 78 -7.83 -4.34 -3.02
CA GLY A 78 -6.50 -4.15 -3.63
C GLY A 78 -5.52 -5.29 -3.36
N HIS A 79 -5.81 -6.18 -2.39
CA HIS A 79 -4.92 -7.30 -2.08
C HIS A 79 -5.10 -8.45 -3.09
N HIS A 80 -4.15 -8.57 -4.01
CA HIS A 80 -4.20 -9.55 -5.09
C HIS A 80 -3.29 -10.79 -4.93
N ALA A 81 -2.58 -10.97 -3.81
CA ALA A 81 -1.76 -12.18 -3.61
C ALA A 81 -2.60 -13.46 -3.37
N ASN A 82 -2.05 -14.62 -3.75
CA ASN A 82 -2.75 -15.91 -3.93
C ASN A 82 -3.59 -16.43 -2.74
N THR A 83 -3.29 -15.99 -1.51
CA THR A 83 -4.02 -16.41 -0.30
C THR A 83 -4.28 -15.18 0.57
N PRO A 84 -5.30 -14.36 0.26
CA PRO A 84 -5.57 -13.14 0.98
C PRO A 84 -5.99 -13.41 2.42
N GLN A 85 -5.46 -12.59 3.34
CA GLN A 85 -5.75 -12.69 4.77
C GLN A 85 -6.71 -11.60 5.21
N ALA A 86 -7.40 -11.83 6.32
CA ALA A 86 -8.31 -10.85 6.88
C ALA A 86 -7.55 -9.59 7.34
N SER A 87 -8.00 -8.44 6.86
CA SER A 87 -7.49 -7.11 7.18
C SER A 87 -8.52 -6.38 8.07
N PRO A 88 -8.08 -5.56 9.04
CA PRO A 88 -8.99 -4.72 9.82
C PRO A 88 -9.39 -3.47 9.03
N PHE A 89 -10.67 -3.13 9.08
CA PHE A 89 -11.28 -1.96 8.45
C PHE A 89 -11.98 -1.08 9.46
N ILE A 90 -11.99 0.23 9.21
CA ILE A 90 -12.66 1.21 10.07
C ILE A 90 -13.34 2.32 9.27
N LYS A 91 -14.60 2.65 9.62
CA LYS A 91 -15.31 3.81 9.08
C LYS A 91 -14.93 5.01 9.93
N VAL A 92 -14.39 6.03 9.26
CA VAL A 92 -14.01 7.31 9.84
C VAL A 92 -14.78 8.43 9.16
N ASN A 93 -14.93 9.58 9.83
CA ASN A 93 -15.32 10.79 9.11
C ASN A 93 -14.12 11.23 8.27
N LEU A 94 -14.27 11.28 6.94
CA LEU A 94 -13.18 11.62 6.03
C LEU A 94 -12.68 13.06 6.21
N SER A 95 -13.50 13.98 6.72
CA SER A 95 -13.04 15.35 7.03
C SER A 95 -12.21 15.45 8.32
N HIS A 96 -12.09 14.36 9.10
CA HIS A 96 -11.25 14.27 10.30
C HIS A 96 -10.11 13.24 10.10
N VAL A 97 -9.74 12.95 8.86
CA VAL A 97 -8.55 12.14 8.53
C VAL A 97 -7.42 13.10 8.19
N GLU A 98 -6.31 12.98 8.92
CA GLU A 98 -5.05 13.66 8.63
C GLU A 98 -4.56 13.26 7.24
N LEU A 99 -4.26 14.24 6.40
CA LEU A 99 -3.78 14.03 5.02
C LEU A 99 -2.25 13.90 5.03
N THR A 100 -1.70 13.22 4.03
CA THR A 100 -0.26 12.95 3.93
C THR A 100 0.31 13.47 2.61
N SER A 101 1.47 14.13 2.68
CA SER A 101 2.35 14.44 1.55
C SER A 101 3.14 13.21 1.08
N MET A 102 3.45 12.30 2.01
CA MET A 102 4.21 11.07 1.72
C MET A 102 3.45 10.13 0.78
N PHE A 103 4.19 9.46 -0.12
CA PHE A 103 3.71 8.36 -0.94
C PHE A 103 4.79 7.27 -1.06
N THR A 104 4.41 6.01 -0.89
CA THR A 104 5.30 4.85 -1.01
C THR A 104 5.07 4.11 -2.32
N ILE A 105 6.16 3.79 -3.02
CA ILE A 105 6.20 2.88 -4.17
C ILE A 105 7.11 1.68 -3.83
N GLU A 106 6.78 0.50 -4.39
CA GLU A 106 7.67 -0.66 -4.40
C GLU A 106 7.88 -1.17 -5.84
N LEU A 107 9.14 -1.27 -6.29
CA LEU A 107 9.54 -1.82 -7.59
C LEU A 107 10.34 -3.13 -7.42
N GLU A 108 9.90 -4.17 -8.12
CA GLU A 108 10.68 -5.39 -8.37
C GLU A 108 11.39 -5.32 -9.74
N GLY A 109 12.40 -6.16 -9.94
CA GLY A 109 13.05 -6.36 -11.25
C GLY A 109 14.34 -5.56 -11.41
N SER A 110 14.45 -4.78 -12.49
CA SER A 110 15.64 -3.99 -12.82
C SER A 110 15.27 -2.75 -13.64
N VAL A 111 16.19 -1.79 -13.75
CA VAL A 111 16.09 -0.60 -14.64
C VAL A 111 15.54 -0.92 -16.04
N ARG A 112 15.92 -2.07 -16.63
CA ARG A 112 15.50 -2.50 -17.97
C ARG A 112 14.20 -3.31 -18.01
N SER A 113 13.71 -3.77 -16.86
CA SER A 113 12.44 -4.49 -16.72
C SER A 113 11.82 -4.15 -15.36
N PRO A 114 11.31 -2.91 -15.21
CA PRO A 114 10.75 -2.43 -13.95
C PRO A 114 9.34 -3.00 -13.71
N ARG A 115 9.05 -3.40 -12.46
CA ARG A 115 7.80 -4.08 -12.08
C ARG A 115 7.17 -3.42 -10.85
N LEU A 116 6.13 -2.61 -11.04
CA LEU A 116 5.47 -1.88 -9.96
C LEU A 116 4.54 -2.79 -9.15
N VAL A 117 4.94 -3.16 -7.93
CA VAL A 117 4.23 -4.11 -7.08
C VAL A 117 3.43 -3.46 -5.94
N ARG A 118 3.79 -2.25 -5.48
CA ARG A 118 2.91 -1.42 -4.63
C ARG A 118 3.02 0.06 -5.00
N ALA A 119 1.93 0.81 -4.79
CA ALA A 119 1.91 2.27 -4.89
C ALA A 119 0.76 2.84 -4.04
N TYR A 120 1.05 3.55 -2.95
CA TYR A 120 0.04 4.06 -2.00
C TYR A 120 0.48 5.32 -1.24
N PRO A 121 -0.47 6.18 -0.81
CA PRO A 121 -0.18 7.35 0.02
C PRO A 121 0.13 6.92 1.46
N GLY A 122 1.07 7.64 2.09
CA GLY A 122 1.60 7.35 3.42
C GLY A 122 2.79 6.38 3.43
N GLU A 123 3.56 6.44 4.51
CA GLU A 123 4.55 5.41 4.86
C GLU A 123 3.90 4.35 5.75
N TYR A 124 4.00 3.08 5.36
CA TYR A 124 3.50 1.96 6.16
C TYR A 124 4.62 0.95 6.38
N ILE A 125 5.24 0.99 7.57
CA ILE A 125 6.21 0.00 8.02
C ILE A 125 5.56 -0.89 9.10
N PRO A 126 5.34 -2.19 8.83
CA PRO A 126 5.50 -2.88 7.55
C PRO A 126 4.35 -2.58 6.57
N PRO A 127 4.54 -2.89 5.27
CA PRO A 127 3.59 -2.56 4.20
C PRO A 127 2.21 -3.22 4.35
N LEU A 128 1.30 -2.79 3.47
CA LEU A 128 -0.10 -3.20 3.34
C LEU A 128 -0.32 -4.73 3.43
N PRO A 129 -1.48 -5.20 3.92
CA PRO A 129 -1.57 -6.39 4.76
C PRO A 129 -1.41 -7.74 4.01
N TRP A 130 -0.18 -8.09 3.63
CA TRP A 130 0.19 -9.38 3.02
C TRP A 130 1.00 -10.27 4.00
N MET A 131 0.35 -11.14 4.78
CA MET A 131 1.07 -12.02 5.74
C MET A 131 2.05 -13.00 5.06
N THR A 132 1.92 -13.18 3.75
CA THR A 132 2.86 -13.96 2.93
C THR A 132 4.13 -13.18 2.59
N SER A 133 4.00 -11.91 2.17
CA SER A 133 5.11 -11.02 1.57
C SER A 133 5.88 -10.68 2.94
N ALA A 134 5.16 -10.48 4.06
CA ALA A 134 5.70 -10.31 5.41
C ALA A 134 6.67 -11.39 5.94
N ARG A 135 6.87 -12.51 5.25
CA ARG A 135 7.95 -13.47 5.59
C ARG A 135 9.34 -13.00 5.17
N GLN A 136 9.43 -12.06 4.23
CA GLN A 136 10.68 -11.63 3.59
C GLN A 136 11.15 -10.24 4.03
N ILE A 137 10.34 -9.51 4.80
CA ILE A 137 10.70 -8.20 5.35
C ILE A 137 11.45 -8.32 6.69
N PRO A 138 12.34 -7.38 7.03
CA PRO A 138 12.94 -7.31 8.37
C PRO A 138 11.88 -7.29 9.48
N GLY A 139 12.06 -8.10 10.52
CA GLY A 139 11.10 -8.23 11.64
C GLY A 139 9.81 -9.02 11.32
N GLY A 140 9.61 -9.43 10.07
CA GLY A 140 8.71 -10.52 9.68
C GLY A 140 7.20 -10.31 9.95
N VAL A 141 6.48 -11.42 10.01
CA VAL A 141 5.04 -11.49 10.27
C VAL A 141 4.67 -10.85 11.61
N GLN A 142 5.57 -10.91 12.59
CA GLN A 142 5.40 -10.34 13.93
C GLN A 142 5.27 -8.81 13.90
N LEU A 143 6.08 -8.11 13.11
CA LEU A 143 5.90 -6.67 12.93
C LEU A 143 4.58 -6.34 12.23
N CYS A 144 4.14 -7.15 11.26
CA CYS A 144 2.82 -6.94 10.64
C CYS A 144 1.71 -7.07 11.68
N GLN A 145 1.72 -8.12 12.49
CA GLN A 145 0.72 -8.29 13.55
C GLN A 145 0.75 -7.12 14.54
N LYS A 146 1.94 -6.70 15.01
CA LYS A 146 2.13 -5.55 15.91
C LYS A 146 1.60 -4.23 15.34
N TYR A 147 1.80 -3.98 14.04
CA TYR A 147 1.30 -2.79 13.35
C TYR A 147 -0.21 -2.84 13.16
N TRP A 148 -0.75 -3.94 12.64
CA TRP A 148 -2.17 -4.09 12.33
C TRP A 148 -3.06 -4.19 13.58
N ARG A 149 -2.52 -4.54 14.75
CA ARG A 149 -3.21 -4.37 16.06
C ARG A 149 -3.49 -2.90 16.42
N LYS A 150 -2.79 -1.95 15.80
CA LYS A 150 -2.92 -0.50 16.07
C LYS A 150 -3.53 0.30 14.92
N HIS A 151 -3.65 -0.27 13.72
CA HIS A 151 -4.05 0.43 12.51
C HIS A 151 -5.09 -0.37 11.70
N ALA A 152 -5.90 0.33 10.91
CA ALA A 152 -6.91 -0.27 10.04
C ALA A 152 -7.07 0.49 8.72
N LEU A 153 -7.48 -0.24 7.68
CA LEU A 153 -7.83 0.32 6.39
C LEU A 153 -9.08 1.21 6.51
N ILE A 154 -9.10 2.35 5.83
CA ILE A 154 -10.31 3.18 5.73
C ILE A 154 -11.40 2.39 5.00
N PHE A 155 -12.51 2.14 5.68
CA PHE A 155 -13.65 1.45 5.10
C PHE A 155 -14.32 2.31 4.03
N ARG A 156 -14.22 1.85 2.78
CA ARG A 156 -15.05 2.26 1.65
C ARG A 156 -15.71 1.00 1.08
N GLN A 157 -16.92 1.12 0.53
CA GLN A 157 -17.67 -0.06 0.04
C GLN A 157 -16.93 -0.81 -1.08
N SER A 158 -16.12 -0.11 -1.88
CA SER A 158 -15.24 -0.70 -2.90
C SER A 158 -13.89 -1.22 -2.38
N ALA A 159 -13.54 -0.96 -1.11
CA ALA A 159 -12.27 -1.38 -0.52
C ALA A 159 -12.31 -2.79 0.12
N MET A 160 -13.49 -3.31 0.45
CA MET A 160 -13.65 -4.64 1.05
C MET A 160 -14.32 -5.60 0.06
N LYS A 161 -13.59 -6.62 -0.39
CA LYS A 161 -14.04 -7.62 -1.37
C LYS A 161 -15.01 -8.65 -0.76
N ALA A 162 -14.78 -9.02 0.50
CA ALA A 162 -15.60 -9.97 1.24
C ALA A 162 -15.41 -9.75 2.75
N SER A 163 -16.43 -10.04 3.56
CA SER A 163 -16.29 -10.10 5.02
C SER A 163 -15.44 -11.31 5.44
N ALA A 164 -14.75 -11.21 6.57
CA ALA A 164 -13.90 -12.26 7.12
C ALA A 164 -14.04 -12.33 8.65
N ARG A 165 -13.53 -13.42 9.26
CA ARG A 165 -13.43 -13.53 10.72
C ARG A 165 -12.18 -12.79 11.21
N GLU A 166 -12.28 -12.19 12.39
CA GLU A 166 -11.14 -11.66 13.15
C GLU A 166 -10.07 -12.75 13.40
N PRO A 167 -8.80 -12.54 12.97
CA PRO A 167 -7.72 -13.47 13.24
C PRO A 167 -7.37 -13.55 14.72
N GLY A 168 -7.07 -14.76 15.21
CA GLY A 168 -6.73 -14.98 16.63
C GLY A 168 -5.54 -14.15 17.13
N TRP A 169 -4.55 -13.87 16.27
CA TRP A 169 -3.38 -13.05 16.63
C TRP A 169 -3.70 -11.59 16.98
N PHE A 170 -4.91 -11.08 16.69
CA PHE A 170 -5.24 -9.66 16.86
C PHE A 170 -5.51 -9.25 18.32
N ARG A 171 -5.94 -10.18 19.19
CA ARG A 171 -6.26 -9.90 20.61
C ARG A 171 -5.11 -10.18 21.59
N HIS A 172 -3.95 -10.57 21.08
CA HIS A 172 -2.75 -10.94 21.84
C HIS A 172 -1.57 -10.02 21.47
#